data_AF-A0A1Q2KVQ5-F1
#
_entry.id   AF-A0A1Q2KVQ5-F1
#
_cell.length_a   1.000
_cell.length_b   1.000
_cell.length_c   1.000
_cell.angle_alpha   90.00
_cell.angle_beta   90.00
_cell.angle_gamma   90.00
#
_symmetry.space_group_name_H-M   'P 1'
#
loop_
_entity.id
_entity.type
_entity.pdbx_description
1 polymer ?
#
loop_
_entity_poly.entity_id
_entity_poly.type
_entity_poly.pdbx_seq_one_letter_code
_entity_poly.pdbx_strand_id
1 'polypeptide(L)'
;MNQLQETVTTYIESAGWFAPVLFILLHMLRPLLLIPVLVVCILGGVLFGFVPGAILSFIGLSLMSFEMYVLVNRFPGFKARLDRLKERFGHGRTLSLGQVLVLRVMPFVHFNLLNVYVMEMTKSFRQYASYTLAGLVAPAILYTAFGHALSSMSWITSLMLAAVLAGIYYVIGKYHKPETAPDTAD
;
A
#
# COMPACT_ATOMS: atom_id res chain seq x y z
N MET A 1 22.12 24.91 -7.67
CA MET A 1 21.04 23.92 -7.92
C MET A 1 21.55 22.71 -8.72
N ASN A 2 22.46 22.90 -9.69
CA ASN A 2 23.00 21.83 -10.53
C ASN A 2 23.92 20.83 -9.80
N GLN A 3 24.75 21.28 -8.85
CA GLN A 3 25.65 20.38 -8.10
C GLN A 3 24.92 19.38 -7.20
N LEU A 4 23.79 19.77 -6.61
CA LEU A 4 23.00 18.85 -5.79
C LEU A 4 22.32 17.79 -6.66
N GLN A 5 21.85 18.20 -7.85
CA GLN A 5 21.28 17.28 -8.83
C GLN A 5 22.35 16.30 -9.33
N GLU A 6 23.53 16.76 -9.74
CA GLU A 6 24.64 15.88 -10.15
C GLU A 6 25.03 14.90 -9.04
N THR A 7 25.20 15.39 -7.80
CA THR A 7 25.60 14.52 -6.67
C THR A 7 24.56 13.43 -6.41
N VAL A 8 23.27 13.77 -6.43
CA VAL A 8 22.19 12.79 -6.24
C VAL A 8 22.16 11.77 -7.39
N THR A 9 22.33 12.22 -8.64
CA THR A 9 22.37 11.31 -9.81
C THR A 9 23.58 10.38 -9.73
N THR A 10 24.78 10.88 -9.38
CA THR A 10 25.99 10.05 -9.24
C THR A 10 25.88 9.05 -8.08
N TYR A 11 25.26 9.42 -6.96
CA TYR A 11 25.03 8.47 -5.86
C TYR A 11 23.99 7.40 -6.23
N ILE A 12 22.93 7.77 -6.95
CA ILE A 12 21.92 6.82 -7.45
C ILE A 12 22.53 5.88 -8.51
N GLU A 13 23.37 6.40 -9.40
CA GLU A 13 24.12 5.59 -10.39
C GLU A 13 25.17 4.69 -9.70
N SER A 14 25.82 5.17 -8.64
CA SER A 14 26.80 4.40 -7.85
C SER A 14 26.19 3.29 -6.99
N ALA A 15 24.90 3.41 -6.64
CA ALA A 15 24.18 2.36 -5.91
C ALA A 15 23.96 1.11 -6.78
N GLY A 16 23.96 1.25 -8.11
CA GLY A 16 23.92 0.14 -9.07
C GLY A 16 22.87 -0.93 -8.72
N TRP A 17 23.31 -2.17 -8.60
CA TRP A 17 22.47 -3.33 -8.29
C TRP A 17 21.89 -3.35 -6.86
N PHE A 18 22.37 -2.51 -5.94
CA PHE A 18 21.85 -2.47 -4.57
C PHE A 18 20.49 -1.76 -4.46
N ALA A 19 20.16 -0.84 -5.36
CA ALA A 19 18.91 -0.08 -5.28
C ALA A 19 17.66 -1.00 -5.31
N PRO A 20 17.52 -1.99 -6.21
CA PRO A 20 16.43 -2.97 -6.17
C PRO A 20 16.37 -3.78 -4.88
N VAL A 21 17.52 -4.16 -4.32
CA VAL A 21 17.59 -4.96 -3.08
C VAL A 21 17.12 -4.13 -1.88
N LEU A 22 17.63 -2.91 -1.74
CA LEU A 22 17.20 -1.98 -0.69
C LEU A 22 15.72 -1.64 -0.80
N PHE A 23 15.20 -1.52 -2.02
CA PHE A 23 13.78 -1.30 -2.26
C PHE A 23 12.91 -2.48 -1.79
N ILE A 24 13.32 -3.71 -2.08
CA ILE A 24 12.63 -4.91 -1.58
C ILE A 24 12.71 -4.98 -0.04
N LEU A 25 13.87 -4.68 0.54
CA LEU A 25 14.01 -4.62 2.00
C LEU A 25 13.11 -3.53 2.62
N LEU A 26 12.98 -2.38 1.98
CA LEU A 26 12.06 -1.33 2.41
C LEU A 26 10.61 -1.83 2.44
N HIS A 27 10.20 -2.62 1.44
CA HIS A 27 8.88 -3.27 1.45
C HIS A 27 8.69 -4.23 2.64
N MET A 28 9.73 -4.93 3.08
CA MET A 28 9.68 -5.88 4.20
C MET A 28 9.72 -5.14 5.55
N LEU A 29 10.53 -4.08 5.65
CA LEU A 29 10.70 -3.30 6.87
C LEU A 29 9.59 -2.27 7.10
N ARG A 30 8.77 -1.95 6.07
CA ARG A 30 7.69 -0.96 6.17
C ARG A 30 6.78 -1.10 7.41
N PRO A 31 6.39 -2.30 7.90
CA PRO A 31 5.49 -2.39 9.05
C PRO A 31 6.19 -2.00 10.35
N LEU A 32 7.52 -2.14 10.42
CA LEU A 32 8.33 -1.67 11.56
C LEU A 32 8.51 -0.16 11.50
N LEU A 33 8.61 0.39 10.30
CA LEU A 33 8.77 1.83 10.04
C LEU A 33 7.43 2.59 9.98
N LEU A 34 6.30 1.90 10.11
CA LEU A 34 4.94 2.45 9.96
C LEU A 34 4.72 3.17 8.63
N ILE A 35 5.39 2.71 7.57
CA ILE A 35 5.28 3.30 6.23
C ILE A 35 4.11 2.64 5.48
N PRO A 36 3.13 3.42 4.97
CA PRO A 36 2.05 2.88 4.16
C PRO A 36 2.54 2.24 2.85
N VAL A 37 1.89 1.16 2.43
CA VAL A 37 2.20 0.46 1.17
C VAL A 37 2.22 1.39 -0.04
N LEU A 38 1.24 2.30 -0.11
CA LEU A 38 1.10 3.28 -1.18
C LEU A 38 2.39 4.06 -1.43
N VAL A 39 3.03 4.53 -0.36
CA VAL A 39 4.24 5.38 -0.44
C VAL A 39 5.38 4.61 -1.07
N VAL A 40 5.59 3.36 -0.64
CA VAL A 40 6.69 2.52 -1.16
C VAL A 40 6.47 2.15 -2.62
N CYS A 41 5.24 1.78 -3.02
CA CYS A 41 4.97 1.49 -4.43
C CYS A 41 5.12 2.71 -5.34
N ILE A 42 4.69 3.91 -4.89
CA ILE A 42 4.91 5.16 -5.63
C ILE A 42 6.41 5.42 -5.80
N LEU A 43 7.19 5.26 -4.73
CA LEU A 43 8.66 5.36 -4.79
C LEU A 43 9.24 4.39 -5.82
N GLY A 44 8.72 3.17 -5.91
CA GLY A 44 9.13 2.19 -6.93
C GLY A 44 8.96 2.72 -8.35
N GLY A 45 7.84 3.38 -8.63
CA GLY A 45 7.56 3.99 -9.94
C GLY A 45 8.41 5.20 -10.25
N VAL A 46 8.71 6.01 -9.23
CA VAL A 46 9.59 7.18 -9.35
C VAL A 46 11.05 6.76 -9.58
N LEU A 47 11.52 5.74 -8.86
CA LEU A 47 12.94 5.34 -8.86
C LEU A 47 13.31 4.40 -10.02
N PHE A 48 12.44 3.45 -10.34
CA PHE A 48 12.73 2.41 -11.33
C PHE A 48 11.92 2.58 -12.61
N GLY A 49 10.85 3.38 -12.60
CA GLY A 49 9.88 3.45 -13.69
C GLY A 49 8.77 2.42 -13.54
N PHE A 50 7.80 2.45 -14.47
CA PHE A 50 6.57 1.67 -14.32
C PHE A 50 6.79 0.14 -14.28
N VAL A 51 7.35 -0.45 -15.34
CA VAL A 51 7.47 -1.92 -15.45
C VAL A 51 8.40 -2.53 -14.39
N PRO A 52 9.69 -2.13 -14.29
CA PRO A 52 10.59 -2.68 -13.28
C PRO A 52 10.15 -2.32 -11.85
N GLY A 53 9.63 -1.11 -11.62
CA GLY A 53 9.10 -0.72 -10.31
C GLY A 53 7.90 -1.59 -9.88
N ALA A 54 7.04 -1.97 -10.82
CA ALA A 54 5.87 -2.81 -10.52
C ALA A 54 6.29 -4.24 -10.21
N ILE A 55 7.28 -4.78 -10.94
CA ILE A 55 7.86 -6.10 -10.67
C ILE A 55 8.53 -6.12 -9.29
N LEU A 56 9.37 -5.12 -8.99
CA LEU A 56 10.05 -5.02 -7.70
C LEU A 56 9.06 -4.82 -6.55
N SER A 57 8.04 -3.99 -6.75
CA SER A 57 6.98 -3.78 -5.74
C SER A 57 6.20 -5.06 -5.50
N PHE A 58 5.86 -5.80 -6.56
CA PHE A 58 5.19 -7.08 -6.46
C PHE A 58 6.03 -8.09 -5.66
N ILE A 59 7.33 -8.20 -5.95
CA ILE A 59 8.25 -9.08 -5.22
C ILE A 59 8.32 -8.67 -3.74
N GLY A 60 8.56 -7.38 -3.44
CA GLY A 60 8.65 -6.88 -2.06
C GLY A 60 7.34 -7.07 -1.28
N LEU A 61 6.19 -6.84 -1.90
CA LEU A 61 4.88 -7.11 -1.31
C LEU A 61 4.68 -8.59 -1.01
N SER A 62 5.10 -9.46 -1.94
CA SER A 62 4.97 -10.91 -1.81
C SER A 62 5.81 -11.46 -0.68
N LEU A 63 7.09 -11.05 -0.60
CA LEU A 63 7.99 -11.45 0.48
C LEU A 63 7.45 -11.01 1.84
N MET A 64 7.04 -9.75 1.97
CA MET A 64 6.42 -9.24 3.20
C MET A 64 5.17 -10.04 3.61
N SER A 65 4.32 -10.42 2.65
CA SER A 65 3.15 -11.27 2.94
C SER A 65 3.55 -12.67 3.41
N PHE A 66 4.59 -13.27 2.84
CA PHE A 66 5.08 -14.59 3.27
C PHE A 66 5.73 -14.55 4.65
N GLU A 67 6.50 -13.49 4.95
CA GLU A 67 7.03 -13.26 6.29
C GLU A 67 5.92 -13.12 7.33
N MET A 68 4.86 -12.37 7.00
CA MET A 68 3.69 -12.25 7.86
C MET A 68 3.02 -13.62 8.11
N TYR A 69 2.93 -14.47 7.08
CA TYR A 69 2.38 -15.83 7.22
C TYR A 69 3.19 -16.67 8.20
N VAL A 70 4.51 -16.66 8.07
CA VAL A 70 5.41 -17.39 8.96
C VAL A 70 5.32 -16.84 10.39
N LEU A 71 5.31 -15.52 10.55
CA LEU A 71 5.25 -14.86 11.86
C LEU A 71 3.94 -15.18 12.61
N VAL A 72 2.80 -15.10 11.94
CA VAL A 72 1.49 -15.41 12.54
C VAL A 72 1.39 -16.88 12.96
N ASN A 73 1.88 -17.80 12.12
CA ASN A 73 1.79 -19.24 12.41
C ASN A 73 2.82 -19.70 13.44
N ARG A 74 3.97 -19.03 13.56
CA ARG A 74 5.01 -19.37 14.55
C ARG A 74 4.75 -18.75 15.92
N PHE A 75 4.12 -17.58 16.00
CA PHE A 75 3.94 -16.84 17.25
C PHE A 75 2.46 -16.65 17.60
N PRO A 76 1.87 -17.49 18.47
CA PRO A 76 0.44 -17.43 18.80
C PRO A 76 0.04 -16.12 19.50
N GLY A 77 0.95 -15.47 20.23
CA GLY A 77 0.71 -14.16 20.83
C GLY A 77 0.53 -13.04 19.80
N PHE A 78 1.09 -13.19 18.60
CA PHE A 78 0.92 -12.25 17.49
C PHE A 78 -0.46 -12.42 16.85
N LYS A 79 -0.90 -13.67 16.64
CA LYS A 79 -2.26 -14.00 16.18
C LYS A 79 -3.34 -13.36 17.08
N ALA A 80 -3.23 -13.52 18.38
CA ALA A 80 -4.18 -12.92 19.34
C ALA A 80 -4.23 -11.38 19.28
N ARG A 81 -3.12 -10.70 18.93
CA ARG A 81 -3.13 -9.24 18.72
C ARG A 81 -3.87 -8.85 17.44
N LEU A 82 -3.73 -9.65 16.38
CA LEU A 82 -4.41 -9.43 15.10
C LEU A 82 -5.91 -9.71 15.19
N ASP A 83 -6.32 -10.74 15.95
CA ASP A 83 -7.73 -11.01 16.21
C ASP A 83 -8.41 -9.82 16.92
N ARG A 84 -7.75 -9.23 17.93
CA ARG A 84 -8.24 -7.99 18.58
C ARG A 84 -8.29 -6.80 17.62
N LEU A 85 -7.34 -6.69 16.69
CA LEU A 85 -7.37 -5.65 15.66
C LEU A 85 -8.56 -5.86 14.72
N LYS A 86 -8.85 -7.11 14.36
CA LYS A 86 -10.00 -7.49 13.55
C LYS A 86 -11.31 -7.10 14.21
N GLU A 87 -11.47 -7.32 15.51
CA GLU A 87 -12.67 -6.89 16.25
C GLU A 87 -12.86 -5.36 16.26
N ARG A 88 -11.77 -4.60 16.34
CA ARG A 88 -11.83 -3.13 16.33
C ARG A 88 -12.17 -2.54 14.97
N PHE A 89 -11.74 -3.17 13.87
CA PHE A 89 -11.93 -2.65 12.51
C PHE A 89 -13.08 -3.33 11.77
N GLY A 90 -13.27 -4.63 11.98
CA GLY A 90 -14.35 -5.44 11.44
C GLY A 90 -15.53 -5.44 12.38
N HIS A 91 -16.48 -4.52 12.17
CA HIS A 91 -17.74 -4.37 12.91
C HIS A 91 -18.69 -5.57 12.72
N GLY A 92 -18.24 -6.81 12.96
CA GLY A 92 -19.01 -8.04 12.76
C GLY A 92 -19.32 -8.41 11.31
N ARG A 93 -18.83 -7.67 10.32
CA ARG A 93 -19.08 -7.96 8.89
C ARG A 93 -18.12 -9.04 8.39
N THR A 94 -18.69 -10.10 7.82
CA THR A 94 -17.96 -11.13 7.09
C THR A 94 -17.58 -10.61 5.71
N LEU A 95 -16.29 -10.46 5.44
CA LEU A 95 -15.79 -10.08 4.11
C LEU A 95 -15.61 -11.33 3.25
N SER A 96 -15.94 -11.24 1.96
CA SER A 96 -15.57 -12.27 1.00
C SER A 96 -14.11 -12.13 0.58
N LEU A 97 -13.52 -13.22 0.08
CA LEU A 97 -12.15 -13.20 -0.43
C LEU A 97 -11.96 -12.12 -1.50
N GLY A 98 -12.90 -11.99 -2.44
CA GLY A 98 -12.86 -10.95 -3.48
C GLY A 98 -12.87 -9.53 -2.91
N GLN A 99 -13.68 -9.27 -1.88
CA GLN A 99 -13.68 -7.97 -1.19
C GLN A 99 -12.34 -7.69 -0.53
N VAL A 100 -11.73 -8.68 0.12
CA VAL A 100 -10.40 -8.54 0.74
C VAL A 100 -9.35 -8.21 -0.32
N LEU A 101 -9.39 -8.82 -1.50
CA LEU A 101 -8.45 -8.51 -2.59
C LEU A 101 -8.67 -7.10 -3.15
N VAL A 102 -9.91 -6.65 -3.31
CA VAL A 102 -10.21 -5.27 -3.73
C VAL A 102 -9.74 -4.26 -2.68
N LEU A 103 -9.94 -4.56 -1.41
CA LEU A 103 -9.48 -3.70 -0.31
C LEU A 103 -7.95 -3.54 -0.27
N ARG A 104 -7.16 -4.43 -0.88
CA ARG A 104 -5.69 -4.26 -0.99
C ARG A 104 -5.29 -3.08 -1.89
N VAL A 105 -6.19 -2.62 -2.75
CA VAL A 105 -6.02 -1.42 -3.60
C VAL A 105 -6.44 -0.15 -2.84
N MET A 106 -7.12 -0.27 -1.70
CA MET A 106 -7.49 0.88 -0.89
C MET A 106 -6.35 1.23 0.07
N PRO A 107 -5.87 2.49 0.08
CA PRO A 107 -4.72 2.88 0.91
C PRO A 107 -5.06 2.98 2.41
N PHE A 108 -6.36 3.01 2.74
CA PHE A 108 -6.85 3.24 4.10
C PHE A 108 -6.86 1.97 4.96
N VAL A 109 -6.76 0.79 4.36
CA VAL A 109 -6.79 -0.48 5.09
C VAL A 109 -5.38 -1.00 5.33
N HIS A 110 -5.08 -1.32 6.58
CA HIS A 110 -3.76 -1.80 6.95
C HIS A 110 -3.45 -3.14 6.28
N PHE A 111 -2.38 -3.19 5.48
CA PHE A 111 -2.03 -4.36 4.67
C PHE A 111 -1.85 -5.65 5.49
N ASN A 112 -1.27 -5.55 6.69
CA ASN A 112 -1.11 -6.69 7.61
C ASN A 112 -2.45 -7.34 8.00
N LEU A 113 -3.51 -6.54 8.17
CA LEU A 113 -4.84 -7.05 8.50
C LEU A 113 -5.41 -7.84 7.31
N LEU A 114 -5.27 -7.32 6.09
CA LEU A 114 -5.70 -8.00 4.86
C LEU A 114 -4.95 -9.32 4.63
N ASN A 115 -3.67 -9.39 5.00
CA ASN A 115 -2.92 -10.66 4.97
C ASN A 115 -3.50 -11.69 5.93
N VAL A 116 -3.91 -11.29 7.14
CA VAL A 116 -4.54 -12.21 8.09
C VAL A 116 -5.92 -12.67 7.63
N TYR A 117 -6.74 -11.78 7.06
CA TYR A 117 -8.02 -12.19 6.48
C TYR A 117 -7.85 -13.27 5.40
N VAL A 118 -6.92 -13.09 4.46
CA VAL A 118 -6.65 -14.12 3.44
C VAL A 118 -6.13 -15.41 4.08
N MET A 119 -5.29 -15.32 5.11
CA MET A 119 -4.77 -16.47 5.83
C MET A 119 -5.88 -17.28 6.51
N GLU A 120 -6.82 -16.64 7.19
CA GLU A 120 -7.98 -17.30 7.81
C GLU A 120 -8.92 -17.94 6.78
N MET A 121 -9.03 -17.34 5.59
CA MET A 121 -9.87 -17.83 4.50
C MET A 121 -9.23 -18.98 3.69
N THR A 122 -7.98 -19.35 4.00
CA THR A 122 -7.24 -20.36 3.23
C THR A 122 -6.85 -21.56 4.09
N LYS A 123 -6.84 -22.74 3.49
CA LYS A 123 -6.55 -24.00 4.21
C LYS A 123 -5.07 -24.41 4.16
N SER A 124 -4.28 -23.81 3.26
CA SER A 124 -2.87 -24.15 3.08
C SER A 124 -2.06 -22.94 2.61
N PHE A 125 -0.75 -22.98 2.83
CA PHE A 125 0.17 -21.95 2.34
C PHE A 125 0.06 -21.75 0.82
N ARG A 126 -0.17 -22.83 0.05
CA ARG A 126 -0.35 -22.74 -1.41
C ARG A 126 -1.56 -21.89 -1.80
N GLN A 127 -2.71 -22.10 -1.16
CA GLN A 127 -3.90 -21.29 -1.39
C GLN A 127 -3.69 -19.85 -0.93
N TYR A 128 -3.07 -19.67 0.24
CA TYR A 128 -2.72 -18.35 0.74
C TYR A 128 -1.85 -17.57 -0.26
N ALA A 129 -0.79 -18.22 -0.76
CA ALA A 129 0.14 -17.65 -1.72
C ALA A 129 -0.58 -17.30 -3.03
N SER A 130 -1.38 -18.20 -3.60
CA SER A 130 -2.07 -17.93 -4.87
C SER A 130 -3.00 -16.73 -4.79
N TYR A 131 -3.84 -16.64 -3.77
CA TYR A 131 -4.77 -15.51 -3.62
C TYR A 131 -4.05 -14.21 -3.25
N THR A 132 -3.04 -14.30 -2.39
CA THR A 132 -2.23 -13.15 -2.02
C THR A 132 -1.55 -12.60 -3.27
N LEU A 133 -0.79 -13.43 -4.01
CA LEU A 133 -0.09 -13.00 -5.22
C LEU A 133 -1.06 -12.37 -6.22
N ALA A 134 -2.20 -13.00 -6.50
CA ALA A 134 -3.22 -12.42 -7.38
C ALA A 134 -3.68 -11.02 -6.90
N GLY A 135 -3.93 -10.86 -5.60
CA GLY A 135 -4.35 -9.58 -5.01
C GLY A 135 -3.26 -8.52 -4.90
N LEU A 136 -1.98 -8.86 -5.11
CA LEU A 136 -0.87 -7.89 -5.08
C LEU A 136 -0.59 -7.27 -6.44
N VAL A 137 -1.06 -7.89 -7.53
CA VAL A 137 -0.85 -7.37 -8.90
C VAL A 137 -1.45 -5.97 -9.05
N ALA A 138 -2.72 -5.80 -8.67
CA ALA A 138 -3.43 -4.53 -8.82
C ALA A 138 -2.75 -3.35 -8.08
N PRO A 139 -2.45 -3.43 -6.77
CA PRO A 139 -1.78 -2.33 -6.07
C PRO A 139 -0.34 -2.10 -6.57
N ALA A 140 0.40 -3.16 -6.93
CA ALA A 140 1.76 -3.01 -7.47
C ALA A 140 1.74 -2.24 -8.80
N ILE A 141 0.81 -2.57 -9.70
CA ILE A 141 0.66 -1.88 -10.99
C ILE A 141 0.16 -0.45 -10.79
N LEU A 142 -0.96 -0.28 -10.09
CA LEU A 142 -1.65 1.02 -10.01
C LEU A 142 -0.77 2.10 -9.37
N TYR A 143 -0.15 1.79 -8.22
CA TYR A 143 0.61 2.77 -7.47
C TYR A 143 1.98 3.05 -8.10
N THR A 144 2.61 2.04 -8.68
CA THR A 144 3.86 2.25 -9.43
C THR A 144 3.60 3.05 -10.71
N ALA A 145 2.51 2.75 -11.44
CA ALA A 145 2.12 3.54 -12.61
C ALA A 145 1.88 5.00 -12.23
N PHE A 146 1.18 5.23 -11.11
CA PHE A 146 0.97 6.58 -10.58
C PHE A 146 2.29 7.28 -10.22
N GLY A 147 3.20 6.59 -9.54
CA GLY A 147 4.52 7.15 -9.23
C GLY A 147 5.35 7.46 -10.47
N HIS A 148 5.32 6.59 -11.47
CA HIS A 148 6.00 6.82 -12.75
C HIS A 148 5.40 8.01 -13.50
N ALA A 149 4.07 8.11 -13.58
CA ALA A 149 3.39 9.26 -14.18
C ALA A 149 3.74 10.57 -13.47
N LEU A 150 3.83 10.54 -12.13
CA LEU A 150 4.24 11.70 -11.35
C LEU A 150 5.68 12.12 -11.65
N SER A 151 6.58 11.16 -11.89
CA SER A 151 7.99 11.42 -12.22
C SER A 151 8.20 12.00 -13.61
N SER A 152 7.31 11.72 -14.57
CA SER A 152 7.39 12.23 -15.94
C SER A 152 6.67 13.57 -16.15
N MET A 153 5.87 13.99 -15.17
CA MET A 153 5.18 15.28 -15.16
C MET A 153 6.09 16.41 -14.67
N SER A 154 5.95 17.60 -15.27
CA SER A 154 6.57 18.82 -14.73
C SER A 154 6.02 19.11 -13.34
N TRP A 155 6.85 19.66 -12.45
CA TRP A 155 6.43 20.03 -11.08
C TRP A 155 5.20 20.95 -11.07
N ILE A 156 5.05 21.80 -12.10
CA ILE A 156 3.88 22.67 -12.29
C ILE A 156 2.63 21.83 -12.55
N THR A 157 2.71 20.84 -13.44
CA THR A 157 1.57 19.97 -13.76
C THR A 157 1.16 19.09 -12.57
N SER A 158 2.12 18.61 -11.78
CA SER A 158 1.82 17.86 -10.55
C SER A 158 1.15 18.75 -9.50
N LEU A 159 1.58 20.01 -9.36
CA LEU A 159 0.96 20.98 -8.46
C LEU A 159 -0.47 21.35 -8.91
N MET A 160 -0.68 21.51 -10.21
CA MET A 160 -2.01 21.74 -10.80
C MET A 160 -2.94 20.55 -10.54
N LEU A 161 -2.47 19.32 -10.74
CA LEU A 161 -3.25 18.11 -10.42
C LEU A 161 -3.62 18.08 -8.93
N ALA A 162 -2.67 18.37 -8.04
CA ALA A 162 -2.92 18.45 -6.60
C ALA A 162 -3.96 19.53 -6.26
N ALA A 163 -3.87 20.71 -6.88
CA ALA A 163 -4.83 21.80 -6.69
C ALA A 163 -6.24 21.42 -7.18
N VAL A 164 -6.35 20.73 -8.32
CA VAL A 164 -7.63 20.23 -8.84
C VAL A 164 -8.23 19.20 -7.89
N LEU A 165 -7.44 18.23 -7.40
CA LEU A 165 -7.91 17.23 -6.43
C LEU A 165 -8.35 17.88 -5.12
N ALA A 166 -7.60 18.87 -4.63
CA ALA A 166 -7.98 19.65 -3.44
C ALA A 166 -9.27 20.44 -3.66
N GLY A 167 -9.44 21.03 -4.85
CA GLY A 167 -10.67 21.73 -5.25
C GLY A 167 -11.87 20.79 -5.30
N ILE A 168 -11.74 19.61 -5.91
CA ILE A 168 -12.79 18.59 -5.94
C ILE A 168 -13.14 18.16 -4.51
N TYR A 169 -12.14 17.89 -3.67
CA TYR A 169 -12.35 17.53 -2.27
C TYR A 169 -13.13 18.62 -1.53
N TYR A 170 -12.74 19.90 -1.67
CA TYR A 170 -13.41 21.03 -1.06
C TYR A 170 -14.87 21.15 -1.53
N VAL A 171 -15.10 20.99 -2.83
CA VAL A 171 -16.44 21.04 -3.43
C VAL A 171 -17.32 19.91 -2.89
N ILE A 172 -16.84 18.68 -2.86
CA ILE A 172 -17.57 17.53 -2.30
C ILE A 172 -17.88 17.76 -0.81
N GLY A 173 -16.91 18.27 -0.04
CA GLY A 173 -17.10 18.61 1.37
C GLY A 173 -18.16 19.69 1.58
N LYS A 174 -18.26 20.67 0.67
CA LYS A 174 -19.30 21.70 0.71
C LYS A 174 -20.71 21.17 0.40
N TYR A 175 -20.82 20.15 -0.45
CA TYR A 175 -22.11 19.54 -0.81
C TYR A 175 -22.60 18.49 0.20
N HIS A 176 -21.71 17.90 0.99
CA HIS A 176 -22.09 17.12 2.18
C HIS A 176 -22.41 18.07 3.35
N LYS A 177 -23.65 18.58 3.42
CA LYS A 177 -24.17 19.08 4.71
C LYS A 177 -24.29 17.90 5.67
N PRO A 178 -23.79 17.99 6.91
CA PRO A 178 -24.06 16.97 7.91
C PRO A 178 -25.57 16.89 8.10
N GLU A 179 -26.12 15.69 7.93
CA GLU A 179 -27.51 15.37 8.24
C GLU A 179 -27.69 15.65 9.73
N THR A 180 -28.35 16.76 10.05
CA THR A 180 -28.68 17.13 11.43
C THR A 180 -29.53 16.01 12.01
N ALA A 181 -29.01 15.34 13.05
CA ALA A 181 -29.77 14.34 13.81
C ALA A 181 -31.10 14.95 14.29
N PRO A 182 -32.21 14.18 14.31
CA PRO A 182 -33.48 14.67 14.79
C PRO A 182 -33.33 15.07 16.26
N ASP A 183 -33.73 16.30 16.55
CA ASP A 183 -33.85 16.88 17.87
C ASP A 183 -34.86 16.04 18.66
N THR A 184 -34.38 15.08 19.46
CA THR A 184 -35.19 14.49 20.52
C THR A 184 -35.28 15.51 21.64
N ALA A 185 -36.18 16.48 21.44
CA ALA A 185 -36.68 17.32 22.51
C ALA A 185 -37.80 16.57 23.23
N ASP A 186 -37.63 16.52 24.55
CA ASP A 186 -38.52 15.94 25.58
C ASP A 186 -39.95 16.51 25.57
#